data_AF-X1GFB8-F1
#
_entry.id   AF-X1GFB8-F1
#
_cell.length_a   1.000
_cell.length_b   1.000
_cell.length_c   1.000
_cell.angle_alpha   90.00
_cell.angle_beta   90.00
_cell.angle_gamma   90.00
#
_symmetry.space_group_name_H-M   'P 1'
#
loop_
_entity.id
_entity.type
_entity.pdbx_description
1 polymer ?
#
loop_
_entity_poly.entity_id
_entity_poly.type
_entity_poly.pdbx_seq_one_letter_code
_entity_poly.pdbx_strand_id
1 'polypeptide(L)'
;KQLEHLNNQVDNEWVNFNYRINKALLLKKSSRIKNLTAAAEIYKELIEEKTQFHNEILLEYCDLLLIELGMTNDAEILDEIQLYLNELIETAERSKSFWLLAETCLIQAKVSLITLDLTKARRFLIQGQQIAEKQGYKQTAVKFAEEYEDLKSQEHLWENFKVTNAPISERMKLAKISEYMRQMLRNRAKLTTQITEDDFTIHKERKICLVCRGDIKGYMYVCDCDTIYCEHCARALANLENVCWVCDAPMDKTKPVKHYEEEEISG
;
A
#
# COMPACT_ATOMS: atom_id res chain seq x y z
N LYS A 1 -33.68 10.72 6.31
CA LYS A 1 -35.16 10.72 6.43
C LYS A 1 -35.81 9.66 5.55
N GLN A 2 -35.63 9.64 4.21
CA GLN A 2 -36.22 8.58 3.37
C GLN A 2 -35.62 7.17 3.65
N LEU A 3 -34.29 7.05 3.72
CA LEU A 3 -33.64 5.76 4.06
C LEU A 3 -34.00 5.23 5.45
N GLU A 4 -34.20 6.14 6.41
CA GLU A 4 -34.60 5.77 7.77
C GLU A 4 -36.02 5.19 7.81
N HIS A 5 -36.95 5.78 7.05
CA HIS A 5 -38.30 5.25 6.91
C HIS A 5 -38.30 3.88 6.24
N LEU A 6 -37.50 3.71 5.18
CA LEU A 6 -37.36 2.44 4.46
C LEU A 6 -36.78 1.34 5.38
N ASN A 7 -35.76 1.68 6.17
CA ASN A 7 -35.15 0.75 7.12
C ASN A 7 -36.14 0.25 8.18
N ASN A 8 -37.08 1.09 8.59
CA ASN A 8 -38.10 0.69 9.58
C ASN A 8 -39.24 -0.14 8.98
N GLN A 9 -39.37 -0.18 7.64
CA GLN A 9 -40.43 -0.90 6.94
C GLN A 9 -39.97 -2.24 6.37
N VAL A 10 -38.68 -2.36 6.06
CA VAL A 10 -38.13 -3.52 5.37
C VAL A 10 -37.06 -4.15 6.25
N ASP A 11 -37.30 -5.39 6.68
CA ASP A 11 -36.28 -6.22 7.33
C ASP A 11 -35.31 -6.75 6.26
N ASN A 12 -34.36 -5.90 5.87
CA ASN A 12 -33.38 -6.21 4.85
C ASN A 12 -31.99 -5.72 5.28
N GLU A 13 -31.06 -6.66 5.42
CA GLU A 13 -29.68 -6.41 5.87
C GLU A 13 -28.96 -5.37 5.01
N TRP A 14 -29.16 -5.40 3.69
CA TRP A 14 -28.54 -4.45 2.77
C TRP A 14 -29.10 -3.03 2.94
N VAL A 15 -30.41 -2.87 3.13
CA VAL A 15 -31.04 -1.58 3.44
C VAL A 15 -30.51 -1.03 4.77
N ASN A 16 -30.40 -1.87 5.79
CA ASN A 16 -29.88 -1.48 7.11
C ASN A 16 -28.40 -1.10 7.06
N PHE A 17 -27.59 -1.88 6.35
CA PHE A 17 -26.19 -1.55 6.07
C PHE A 17 -26.07 -0.16 5.41
N ASN A 18 -26.82 0.07 4.32
CA ASN A 18 -26.79 1.33 3.59
C ASN A 18 -27.29 2.50 4.43
N TYR A 19 -28.32 2.31 5.26
CA TYR A 19 -28.78 3.33 6.19
C TYR A 19 -27.68 3.71 7.18
N ARG A 20 -27.04 2.72 7.83
CA ARG A 20 -25.98 2.94 8.84
C ARG A 20 -24.76 3.65 8.26
N ILE A 21 -24.24 3.19 7.12
CA ILE A 21 -23.08 3.84 6.48
C ILE A 21 -23.38 5.28 6.05
N ASN A 22 -24.57 5.55 5.48
CA ASN A 22 -24.96 6.92 5.11
C ASN A 22 -25.16 7.81 6.34
N LYS A 23 -25.68 7.25 7.44
CA LYS A 23 -25.80 7.95 8.72
C LYS A 23 -24.44 8.32 9.28
N ALA A 24 -23.48 7.40 9.30
CA ALA A 24 -22.11 7.65 9.74
C ALA A 24 -21.42 8.73 8.88
N LEU A 25 -21.55 8.65 7.55
CA LEU A 25 -21.02 9.67 6.63
C LEU A 25 -21.63 11.06 6.85
N LEU A 26 -22.94 11.13 7.15
CA LEU A 26 -23.61 12.40 7.45
C LEU A 26 -23.12 12.98 8.78
N LEU A 27 -22.99 12.13 9.80
CA LEU A 27 -22.49 12.52 11.13
C LEU A 27 -21.05 13.02 11.05
N LYS A 28 -20.18 12.32 10.30
CA LYS A 28 -18.78 12.67 10.05
C LYS A 28 -18.59 14.04 9.39
N LYS A 29 -19.54 14.51 8.57
CA LYS A 29 -19.49 15.86 7.98
C LYS A 29 -19.64 16.98 9.02
N SER A 30 -20.10 16.66 10.22
CA SER A 30 -20.21 17.62 11.32
C SER A 30 -18.88 17.79 12.04
N SER A 31 -18.52 19.02 12.40
CA SER A 31 -17.36 19.30 13.26
C SER A 31 -17.62 19.06 14.75
N ARG A 32 -18.84 18.67 15.14
CA ARG A 32 -19.20 18.45 16.54
C ARG A 32 -18.70 17.10 17.02
N ILE A 33 -17.90 17.09 18.10
CA ILE A 33 -17.34 15.88 18.72
C ILE A 33 -18.40 14.79 18.92
N LYS A 34 -19.57 15.14 19.49
CA LYS A 34 -20.67 14.18 19.69
C LYS A 34 -21.09 13.43 18.42
N ASN A 35 -21.08 14.10 17.27
CA ASN A 35 -21.43 13.47 15.99
C ASN A 35 -20.29 12.60 15.46
N LEU A 36 -19.04 13.02 15.67
CA LEU A 36 -17.87 12.20 15.34
C LEU A 36 -17.84 10.91 16.16
N THR A 37 -18.07 10.98 17.47
CA THR A 37 -18.18 9.80 18.33
C THR A 37 -19.29 8.86 17.87
N ALA A 38 -20.48 9.39 17.57
CA ALA A 38 -21.58 8.57 17.06
C ALA A 38 -21.28 7.94 15.67
N ALA A 39 -20.51 8.62 14.82
CA ALA A 39 -20.05 8.04 13.55
C ALA A 39 -19.02 6.92 13.78
N ALA A 40 -18.09 7.11 14.72
CA ALA A 40 -17.09 6.13 15.11
C ALA A 40 -17.73 4.83 15.60
N GLU A 41 -18.73 4.92 16.48
CA GLU A 41 -19.48 3.77 17.00
C GLU A 41 -20.12 2.97 15.86
N ILE A 42 -20.80 3.63 14.92
CA ILE A 42 -21.40 2.97 13.75
C ILE A 42 -20.33 2.28 12.89
N TYR A 43 -19.18 2.92 12.67
CA TYR A 43 -18.11 2.31 11.89
C TYR A 43 -17.52 1.08 12.59
N LYS A 44 -17.32 1.10 13.91
CA LYS A 44 -16.85 -0.07 14.68
C LYS A 44 -17.80 -1.25 14.52
N GLU A 45 -19.11 -1.03 14.70
CA GLU A 45 -20.13 -2.07 14.47
C GLU A 45 -20.05 -2.65 13.04
N LEU A 46 -19.92 -1.78 12.02
CA LEU A 46 -19.84 -2.22 10.63
C LEU A 46 -18.53 -2.96 10.29
N ILE A 47 -17.42 -2.68 10.98
CA ILE A 47 -16.14 -3.41 10.83
C ILE A 47 -16.30 -4.84 11.37
N GLU A 48 -16.96 -5.01 12.51
CA GLU A 48 -17.18 -6.33 13.12
C GLU A 48 -18.03 -7.25 12.23
N GLU A 49 -18.95 -6.68 11.44
CA GLU A 49 -19.80 -7.43 10.51
C GLU A 49 -19.06 -8.00 9.28
N LYS A 50 -17.81 -7.60 9.01
CA LYS A 50 -16.96 -8.10 7.91
C LYS A 50 -17.67 -8.15 6.55
N THR A 51 -18.27 -7.04 6.16
CA THR A 51 -19.05 -6.93 4.91
C THR A 51 -18.16 -6.90 3.66
N GLN A 52 -18.74 -6.99 2.46
CA GLN A 52 -17.98 -6.81 1.21
C GLN A 52 -17.37 -5.39 1.06
N PHE A 53 -17.83 -4.42 1.84
CA PHE A 53 -17.33 -3.05 1.87
C PHE A 53 -16.34 -2.81 3.03
N HIS A 54 -15.75 -3.88 3.58
CA HIS A 54 -14.87 -3.82 4.74
C HIS A 54 -13.76 -2.77 4.59
N ASN A 55 -13.11 -2.74 3.42
CA ASN A 55 -12.01 -1.82 3.17
C ASN A 55 -12.47 -0.36 3.12
N GLU A 56 -13.66 -0.09 2.58
CA GLU A 56 -14.30 1.23 2.60
C GLU A 56 -14.49 1.70 4.04
N ILE A 57 -15.05 0.83 4.87
CA ILE A 57 -15.39 1.14 6.25
C ILE A 57 -14.12 1.42 7.05
N LEU A 58 -13.08 0.58 6.89
CA LEU A 58 -11.78 0.78 7.52
C LEU A 58 -11.16 2.13 7.14
N LEU A 59 -11.18 2.52 5.86
CA LEU A 59 -10.66 3.81 5.42
C LEU A 59 -11.46 4.99 5.95
N GLU A 60 -12.80 4.90 5.93
CA GLU A 60 -13.67 5.93 6.48
C GLU A 60 -13.46 6.12 7.99
N TYR A 61 -13.20 5.02 8.70
CA TYR A 61 -12.89 5.01 10.13
C TYR A 61 -11.50 5.57 10.43
N CYS A 62 -10.46 5.18 9.68
CA CYS A 62 -9.13 5.79 9.77
C CYS A 62 -9.15 7.31 9.54
N ASP A 63 -9.96 7.81 8.60
CA ASP A 63 -10.13 9.26 8.40
C ASP A 63 -10.74 9.94 9.62
N LEU A 64 -11.68 9.27 10.31
CA LEU A 64 -12.27 9.79 11.56
C LEU A 64 -11.24 9.80 12.69
N LEU A 65 -10.46 8.73 12.85
CA LEU A 65 -9.37 8.67 13.81
C LEU A 65 -8.32 9.76 13.55
N LEU A 66 -8.02 10.08 12.29
CA LEU A 66 -7.13 11.20 11.94
C LEU A 66 -7.71 12.56 12.34
N ILE A 67 -9.03 12.74 12.27
CA ILE A 67 -9.69 13.96 12.78
C ILE A 67 -9.51 14.03 14.30
N GLU A 68 -9.77 12.94 15.01
CA GLU A 68 -9.63 12.86 16.46
C GLU A 68 -8.18 13.13 16.91
N LEU A 69 -7.21 12.45 16.29
CA LEU A 69 -5.78 12.65 16.50
C LEU A 69 -5.37 14.12 16.34
N GLY A 70 -5.89 14.80 15.32
CA GLY A 70 -5.60 16.21 15.09
C GLY A 70 -6.20 17.14 16.15
N MET A 71 -7.31 16.73 16.79
CA MET A 71 -7.99 17.50 17.83
C MET A 71 -7.38 17.26 19.22
N THR A 72 -7.04 16.02 19.54
CA THR A 72 -6.59 15.61 20.88
C THR A 72 -5.06 15.60 21.02
N ASN A 73 -4.33 15.42 19.91
CA ASN A 73 -2.91 15.06 19.91
C ASN A 73 -2.61 13.80 20.74
N ASP A 74 -3.58 12.90 20.86
CA ASP A 74 -3.42 11.64 21.58
C ASP A 74 -2.68 10.62 20.72
N ALA A 75 -1.48 10.23 21.14
CA ALA A 75 -0.65 9.30 20.41
C ALA A 75 -1.22 7.86 20.39
N GLU A 76 -2.08 7.47 21.34
CA GLU A 76 -2.68 6.13 21.37
C GLU A 76 -3.57 5.88 20.14
N ILE A 77 -4.14 6.95 19.56
CA ILE A 77 -4.92 6.87 18.33
C ILE A 77 -4.06 6.41 17.14
N LEU A 78 -2.74 6.65 17.15
CA LEU A 78 -1.84 6.17 16.10
C LEU A 78 -1.71 4.65 16.12
N ASP A 79 -1.76 4.03 17.30
CA ASP A 79 -1.74 2.57 17.42
C ASP A 79 -3.05 1.96 16.88
N GLU A 80 -4.19 2.60 17.18
CA GLU A 80 -5.49 2.21 16.63
C GLU A 80 -5.52 2.36 15.09
N ILE A 81 -5.01 3.48 14.54
CA ILE A 81 -4.88 3.66 13.09
C ILE A 81 -3.99 2.57 12.48
N GLN A 82 -2.85 2.26 13.11
CA GLN A 82 -1.91 1.27 12.58
C GLN A 82 -2.53 -0.14 12.56
N LEU A 83 -3.34 -0.49 13.56
CA LEU A 83 -4.10 -1.74 13.60
C LEU A 83 -4.98 -1.88 12.35
N TYR A 84 -5.80 -0.89 12.06
CA TYR A 84 -6.71 -0.93 10.91
C TYR A 84 -6.00 -0.81 9.55
N LEU A 85 -4.86 -0.10 9.48
CA LEU A 85 -4.03 -0.09 8.28
C LEU A 85 -3.39 -1.46 7.99
N ASN A 86 -3.01 -2.21 9.03
CA ASN A 86 -2.50 -3.57 8.84
C ASN A 86 -3.62 -4.49 8.34
N GLU A 87 -4.82 -4.37 8.91
CA GLU A 87 -5.99 -5.12 8.43
C GLU A 87 -6.32 -4.80 6.96
N LEU A 88 -6.26 -3.51 6.57
CA LEU A 88 -6.42 -3.08 5.17
C LEU A 88 -5.39 -3.70 4.22
N ILE A 89 -4.14 -3.86 4.67
CA ILE A 89 -3.09 -4.52 3.88
C ILE A 89 -3.41 -5.99 3.67
N GLU A 90 -3.74 -6.70 4.75
CA GLU A 90 -4.06 -8.13 4.69
C GLU A 90 -5.25 -8.40 3.75
N THR A 91 -6.29 -7.57 3.82
CA THR A 91 -7.45 -7.70 2.94
C THR A 91 -7.15 -7.30 1.51
N ALA A 92 -6.33 -6.26 1.29
CA ALA A 92 -5.90 -5.85 -0.05
C ALA A 92 -5.04 -6.94 -0.73
N GLU A 93 -4.11 -7.56 0.00
CA GLU A 93 -3.31 -8.69 -0.49
C GLU A 93 -4.18 -9.91 -0.84
N ARG A 94 -5.08 -10.30 0.08
CA ARG A 94 -5.98 -11.44 -0.11
C ARG A 94 -6.90 -11.26 -1.32
N SER A 95 -7.42 -10.04 -1.50
CA SER A 95 -8.28 -9.68 -2.63
C SER A 95 -7.50 -9.33 -3.91
N LYS A 96 -6.15 -9.34 -3.85
CA LYS A 96 -5.25 -8.89 -4.92
C LYS A 96 -5.57 -7.46 -5.39
N SER A 97 -6.05 -6.61 -4.49
CA SER A 97 -6.29 -5.19 -4.73
C SER A 97 -4.99 -4.41 -4.60
N PHE A 98 -4.09 -4.57 -5.57
CA PHE A 98 -2.74 -3.98 -5.50
C PHE A 98 -2.75 -2.45 -5.51
N TRP A 99 -3.77 -1.82 -6.12
CA TRP A 99 -3.96 -0.38 -6.03
C TRP A 99 -4.22 0.07 -4.59
N LEU A 100 -5.13 -0.62 -3.89
CA LEU A 100 -5.41 -0.34 -2.48
C LEU A 100 -4.19 -0.61 -1.60
N LEU A 101 -3.47 -1.69 -1.88
CA LEU A 101 -2.24 -2.03 -1.18
C LEU A 101 -1.19 -0.92 -1.31
N ALA A 102 -0.96 -0.42 -2.54
CA ALA A 102 -0.06 0.70 -2.78
C ALA A 102 -0.53 1.96 -2.04
N GLU A 103 -1.77 2.39 -2.21
CA GLU A 103 -2.31 3.58 -1.55
C GLU A 103 -2.24 3.49 -0.01
N THR A 104 -2.44 2.28 0.55
CA THR A 104 -2.29 2.03 2.00
C THR A 104 -0.84 2.19 2.46
N CYS A 105 0.15 1.81 1.63
CA CYS A 105 1.56 2.10 1.90
C CYS A 105 1.82 3.62 2.02
N LEU A 106 1.18 4.45 1.19
CA LEU A 106 1.34 5.91 1.29
C LEU A 106 0.73 6.46 2.59
N ILE A 107 -0.40 5.93 3.04
CA ILE A 107 -0.96 6.29 4.36
C ILE A 107 0.02 5.89 5.46
N GLN A 108 0.56 4.66 5.43
CA GLN A 108 1.55 4.20 6.41
C GLN A 108 2.83 5.05 6.41
N ALA A 109 3.28 5.50 5.24
CA ALA A 109 4.39 6.45 5.14
C ALA A 109 4.07 7.75 5.88
N LYS A 110 2.88 8.33 5.64
CA LYS A 110 2.45 9.58 6.28
C LYS A 110 2.22 9.42 7.79
N VAL A 111 1.70 8.28 8.25
CA VAL A 111 1.63 7.94 9.70
C VAL A 111 3.03 7.86 10.29
N SER A 112 3.97 7.24 9.59
CA SER A 112 5.37 7.14 10.03
C SER A 112 6.03 8.52 10.17
N LEU A 113 5.70 9.47 9.29
CA LEU A 113 6.15 10.87 9.42
C LEU A 113 5.58 11.55 10.67
N ILE A 114 4.32 11.30 11.02
CA ILE A 114 3.69 11.84 12.25
C ILE A 114 4.38 11.30 13.50
N THR A 115 4.79 10.03 13.48
CA THR A 115 5.60 9.41 14.53
C THR A 115 7.10 9.74 14.45
N LEU A 116 7.51 10.59 13.50
CA LEU A 116 8.90 10.99 13.26
C LEU A 116 9.86 9.82 12.94
N ASP A 117 9.33 8.74 12.35
CA ASP A 117 10.10 7.61 11.84
C ASP A 117 10.34 7.78 10.33
N LEU A 118 11.32 8.61 9.99
CA LEU A 118 11.69 8.93 8.61
C LEU A 118 12.18 7.69 7.84
N THR A 119 12.83 6.76 8.52
CA THR A 119 13.32 5.51 7.91
C THR A 119 12.15 4.64 7.47
N LYS A 120 11.15 4.46 8.34
CA LYS A 120 9.94 3.69 8.03
C LYS A 120 9.09 4.39 6.96
N ALA A 121 8.98 5.71 7.01
CA ALA A 121 8.30 6.49 5.97
C ALA A 121 8.91 6.25 4.59
N ARG A 122 10.24 6.38 4.45
CA ARG A 122 10.96 6.11 3.18
C ARG A 122 10.73 4.68 2.69
N ARG A 123 10.77 3.70 3.60
CA ARG A 123 10.54 2.28 3.24
C ARG A 123 9.15 2.08 2.64
N PHE A 124 8.11 2.62 3.26
CA PHE A 124 6.75 2.51 2.74
C PHE A 124 6.56 3.24 1.41
N LEU A 125 7.20 4.39 1.20
CA LEU A 125 7.18 5.08 -0.09
C LEU A 125 7.80 4.22 -1.21
N ILE A 126 8.96 3.62 -0.95
CA ILE A 126 9.63 2.73 -1.89
C ILE A 126 8.78 1.49 -2.17
N GLN A 127 8.22 0.86 -1.13
CA GLN A 127 7.35 -0.31 -1.28
C GLN A 127 6.11 0.01 -2.13
N GLY A 128 5.42 1.11 -1.84
CA GLY A 128 4.26 1.56 -2.60
C GLY A 128 4.60 1.87 -4.06
N GLN A 129 5.75 2.51 -4.31
CA GLN A 129 6.26 2.74 -5.67
C GLN A 129 6.48 1.42 -6.41
N GLN A 130 7.18 0.46 -5.81
CA GLN A 130 7.48 -0.83 -6.42
C GLN A 130 6.21 -1.63 -6.76
N ILE A 131 5.21 -1.61 -5.87
CA ILE A 131 3.90 -2.23 -6.14
C ILE A 131 3.24 -1.55 -7.34
N ALA A 132 3.21 -0.21 -7.36
CA ALA A 132 2.61 0.54 -8.46
C ALA A 132 3.32 0.30 -9.80
N GLU A 133 4.66 0.27 -9.82
CA GLU A 133 5.46 0.00 -11.02
C GLU A 133 5.21 -1.42 -11.55
N LYS A 134 5.24 -2.42 -10.65
CA LYS A 134 5.01 -3.83 -11.01
C LYS A 134 3.64 -4.05 -11.63
N GLN A 135 2.62 -3.31 -11.18
CA GLN A 135 1.25 -3.42 -11.68
C GLN A 135 0.92 -2.45 -12.83
N GLY A 136 1.89 -1.66 -13.28
CA GLY A 136 1.69 -0.70 -14.37
C GLY A 136 0.94 0.59 -13.99
N TYR A 137 0.74 0.88 -12.70
CA TYR A 137 0.09 2.09 -12.20
C TYR A 137 1.01 3.32 -12.27
N LYS A 138 1.37 3.75 -13.48
CA LYS A 138 2.36 4.81 -13.74
C LYS A 138 2.11 6.09 -12.94
N GLN A 139 0.88 6.59 -12.91
CA GLN A 139 0.53 7.81 -12.17
C GLN A 139 0.73 7.64 -10.66
N THR A 140 0.42 6.45 -10.13
CA THR A 140 0.64 6.13 -8.71
C THR A 140 2.13 6.05 -8.41
N ALA A 141 2.93 5.40 -9.27
CA ALA A 141 4.38 5.34 -9.11
C ALA A 141 5.05 6.72 -9.14
N VAL A 142 4.65 7.60 -10.08
CA VAL A 142 5.14 8.99 -10.14
C VAL A 142 4.80 9.74 -8.85
N LYS A 143 3.56 9.63 -8.38
CA LYS A 143 3.11 10.21 -7.10
C LYS A 143 3.96 9.75 -5.91
N PHE A 144 4.36 8.48 -5.85
CA PHE A 144 5.27 7.99 -4.81
C PHE A 144 6.68 8.60 -4.91
N ALA A 145 7.22 8.72 -6.12
CA ALA A 145 8.52 9.33 -6.35
C ALA A 145 8.51 10.82 -5.96
N GLU A 146 7.45 11.54 -6.29
CA GLU A 146 7.24 12.93 -5.87
C GLU A 146 7.20 13.06 -4.34
N GLU A 147 6.41 12.23 -3.65
CA GLU A 147 6.34 12.24 -2.18
C GLU A 147 7.69 11.88 -1.53
N TYR A 148 8.50 11.01 -2.15
CA TYR A 148 9.84 10.68 -1.68
C TYR A 148 10.83 11.86 -1.81
N GLU A 149 10.83 12.54 -2.96
CA GLU A 149 11.67 13.73 -3.16
C GLU A 149 11.20 14.89 -2.27
N ASP A 150 9.89 15.07 -2.09
CA ASP A 150 9.32 16.04 -1.15
C ASP A 150 9.81 15.77 0.27
N LEU A 151 9.75 14.52 0.74
CA LEU A 151 10.27 14.12 2.06
C LEU A 151 11.76 14.44 2.20
N LYS A 152 12.56 14.11 1.18
CA LYS A 152 14.00 14.39 1.17
C LYS A 152 14.29 15.89 1.24
N SER A 153 13.55 16.71 0.51
CA SER A 153 13.69 18.18 0.55
C SER A 153 13.32 18.78 1.92
N GLN A 154 12.42 18.12 2.66
CA GLN A 154 11.91 18.55 3.96
C GLN A 154 12.61 17.89 5.15
N GLU A 155 13.67 17.09 4.94
CA GLU A 155 14.32 16.30 6.00
C GLU A 155 14.72 17.15 7.22
N HIS A 156 15.29 18.33 6.98
CA HIS A 156 15.68 19.26 8.05
C HIS A 156 14.48 19.76 8.89
N LEU A 157 13.29 19.93 8.29
CA LEU A 157 12.08 20.34 9.01
C LEU A 157 11.61 19.23 9.94
N TRP A 158 11.66 17.98 9.48
CA TRP A 158 11.30 16.82 10.28
C TRP A 158 12.26 16.58 11.44
N GLU A 159 13.57 16.75 11.23
CA GLU A 159 14.56 16.70 12.31
C GLU A 159 14.34 17.83 13.32
N ASN A 160 13.99 19.03 12.86
CA ASN A 160 13.61 20.11 13.76
C ASN A 160 12.37 19.76 14.59
N PHE A 161 11.33 19.16 14.01
CA PHE A 161 10.14 18.69 14.75
C PHE A 161 10.48 17.64 15.81
N LYS A 162 11.49 16.81 15.56
CA LYS A 162 11.99 15.85 16.54
C LYS A 162 12.71 16.53 17.70
N VAL A 163 13.56 17.51 17.42
CA VAL A 163 14.27 18.29 18.45
C VAL A 163 13.31 19.12 19.30
N THR A 164 12.32 19.75 18.67
CA THR A 164 11.35 20.63 19.36
C THR A 164 10.16 19.89 19.95
N ASN A 165 10.05 18.57 19.71
CA ASN A 165 8.87 17.77 20.03
C ASN A 165 7.57 18.45 19.54
N ALA A 166 7.55 18.87 18.28
CA ALA A 166 6.41 19.57 17.68
C ALA A 166 5.09 18.78 17.89
N PRO A 167 3.95 19.43 18.14
CA PRO A 167 2.69 18.73 18.37
C PRO A 167 2.25 17.91 17.15
N ILE A 168 1.54 16.81 17.38
CA ILE A 168 1.07 15.90 16.32
C ILE A 168 0.28 16.65 15.24
N SER A 169 -0.59 17.59 15.64
CA SER A 169 -1.37 18.41 14.71
C SER A 169 -0.51 19.23 13.72
N GLU A 170 0.69 19.68 14.10
CA GLU A 170 1.64 20.34 13.18
C GLU A 170 2.30 19.33 12.24
N ARG A 171 2.73 18.18 12.77
CA ARG A 171 3.27 17.08 11.97
C ARG A 171 2.27 16.58 10.93
N MET A 172 1.00 16.46 11.30
CA MET A 172 -0.10 16.07 10.41
C MET A 172 -0.32 17.08 9.27
N LYS A 173 -0.25 18.38 9.57
CA LYS A 173 -0.36 19.44 8.54
C LYS A 173 0.78 19.34 7.55
N LEU A 174 2.02 19.13 8.01
CA LEU A 174 3.17 18.97 7.13
C LEU A 174 3.07 17.69 6.28
N ALA A 175 2.65 16.57 6.87
CA ALA A 175 2.47 15.29 6.17
C ALA A 175 1.29 15.29 5.17
N LYS A 176 0.37 16.27 5.27
CA LYS A 176 -0.86 16.39 4.46
C LYS A 176 -1.75 15.13 4.50
N ILE A 177 -1.72 14.37 5.60
CA ILE A 177 -2.39 13.06 5.66
C ILE A 177 -3.92 13.14 5.51
N SER A 178 -4.56 14.14 6.11
CA SER A 178 -6.03 14.29 6.04
C SER A 178 -6.50 14.76 4.66
N GLU A 179 -5.67 15.50 3.91
CA GLU A 179 -5.98 15.84 2.52
C GLU A 179 -5.86 14.61 1.63
N TYR A 180 -4.79 13.84 1.82
CA TYR A 180 -4.56 12.59 1.13
C TYR A 180 -5.70 11.57 1.32
N MET A 181 -6.09 11.32 2.58
CA MET A 181 -7.15 10.37 2.91
C MET A 181 -8.47 10.74 2.21
N ARG A 182 -8.84 12.02 2.24
CA ARG A 182 -10.03 12.53 1.53
C ARG A 182 -9.92 12.37 0.01
N GLN A 183 -8.73 12.58 -0.57
CA GLN A 183 -8.51 12.36 -2.00
C GLN A 183 -8.67 10.89 -2.36
N MET A 184 -8.10 9.98 -1.58
CA MET A 184 -8.20 8.53 -1.78
C MET A 184 -9.67 8.06 -1.73
N LEU A 185 -10.42 8.49 -0.71
CA LEU A 185 -11.85 8.18 -0.56
C LEU A 185 -12.68 8.70 -1.76
N ARG A 186 -12.36 9.90 -2.29
CA ARG A 186 -13.05 10.46 -3.47
C ARG A 186 -12.68 9.75 -4.77
N ASN A 187 -11.41 9.43 -4.97
CA ASN A 187 -10.91 8.81 -6.21
C ASN A 187 -11.41 7.38 -6.37
N ARG A 188 -11.71 6.69 -5.26
CA ARG A 188 -12.30 5.35 -5.30
C ARG A 188 -13.58 5.28 -6.12
N ALA A 189 -14.47 6.25 -5.97
CA ALA A 189 -15.73 6.31 -6.70
C ALA A 189 -15.55 6.41 -8.24
N LYS A 190 -14.38 6.91 -8.68
CA LYS A 190 -14.05 7.05 -10.10
C LYS A 190 -13.44 5.78 -10.68
N LEU A 191 -12.62 5.07 -9.90
CA LEU A 191 -11.91 3.87 -10.38
C LEU A 191 -12.88 2.74 -10.76
N THR A 192 -14.02 2.62 -10.05
CA THR A 192 -15.09 1.67 -10.39
C THR A 192 -15.78 1.95 -11.73
N THR A 193 -15.61 3.13 -12.31
CA THR A 193 -16.28 3.54 -13.55
C THR A 193 -15.38 3.56 -14.79
N GLN A 194 -14.07 3.31 -14.65
CA GLN A 194 -13.08 3.51 -15.71
C GLN A 194 -12.30 2.25 -16.12
N ILE A 195 -12.84 1.04 -15.89
CA ILE A 195 -12.41 -0.12 -16.68
C ILE A 195 -13.16 -0.04 -18.02
N THR A 196 -12.72 0.85 -18.90
CA THR A 196 -13.11 0.84 -20.31
C THR A 196 -12.30 -0.23 -21.02
N GLU A 197 -12.93 -1.00 -21.93
CA GLU A 197 -12.32 -2.10 -22.68
C GLU A 197 -11.04 -1.70 -23.44
N ASP A 198 -10.80 -0.39 -23.63
CA ASP A 198 -9.66 0.17 -24.35
C ASP A 198 -8.32 0.12 -23.60
N ASP A 199 -8.29 -0.21 -22.30
CA ASP A 199 -7.06 -0.26 -21.50
C ASP A 199 -6.44 -1.68 -21.36
N PHE A 200 -6.78 -2.60 -22.26
CA PHE A 200 -5.89 -3.75 -22.55
C PHE A 200 -4.67 -3.30 -23.38
N THR A 201 -3.89 -2.35 -22.88
CA THR A 201 -2.51 -2.25 -23.33
C THR A 201 -1.75 -3.39 -22.68
N ILE A 202 -1.41 -4.41 -23.48
CA ILE A 202 -0.50 -5.49 -23.09
C ILE A 202 0.82 -4.82 -22.71
N HIS A 203 0.97 -4.53 -21.42
CA HIS A 203 2.21 -4.12 -20.82
C HIS A 203 3.16 -5.32 -20.93
N LYS A 204 3.99 -5.32 -21.97
CA LYS A 204 5.13 -6.23 -22.05
C LYS A 204 6.05 -5.88 -20.88
N GLU A 205 5.92 -6.61 -19.77
CA GLU A 205 6.90 -6.56 -18.68
C GLU A 205 8.29 -6.72 -19.29
N ARG A 206 9.16 -5.74 -19.04
CA ARG A 206 10.57 -5.86 -19.42
C ARG A 206 11.20 -6.90 -18.52
N LYS A 207 11.59 -8.02 -19.12
CA LYS A 207 12.30 -9.09 -18.41
C LYS A 207 13.79 -8.80 -18.51
N ILE A 208 14.47 -8.66 -17.36
CA ILE A 208 15.90 -8.34 -17.28
C ILE A 208 16.65 -9.60 -16.83
N CYS A 209 17.75 -9.93 -17.51
CA CYS A 209 18.61 -11.06 -17.15
C CYS A 209 19.44 -10.75 -15.90
N LEU A 210 19.45 -11.63 -14.90
CA LEU A 210 20.23 -11.45 -13.68
C LEU A 210 21.74 -11.27 -13.95
N VAL A 211 22.29 -12.05 -14.88
CA VAL A 211 23.74 -12.12 -15.13
C VAL A 211 24.23 -10.92 -15.93
N CYS A 212 23.65 -10.67 -17.11
CA CYS A 212 24.13 -9.60 -17.98
C CYS A 212 23.41 -8.26 -17.78
N ARG A 213 22.35 -8.22 -16.95
CA ARG A 213 21.48 -7.05 -16.73
C ARG A 213 20.84 -6.46 -18.01
N GLY A 214 20.84 -7.23 -19.10
CA GLY A 214 20.25 -6.83 -20.37
C GLY A 214 18.76 -7.19 -20.48
N ASP A 215 18.03 -6.42 -21.28
CA ASP A 215 16.66 -6.73 -21.69
C ASP A 215 16.63 -8.07 -22.45
N ILE A 216 15.74 -8.98 -22.05
CA ILE A 216 15.59 -10.28 -22.69
C ILE A 216 14.59 -10.17 -23.84
N LYS A 217 15.08 -10.43 -25.05
CA LYS A 217 14.26 -10.56 -26.26
C LYS A 217 14.31 -12.02 -26.72
N GLY A 218 13.19 -12.73 -26.63
CA GLY A 218 13.10 -14.13 -27.09
C GLY A 218 13.10 -15.15 -25.95
N TYR A 219 13.82 -16.26 -26.14
CA TYR A 219 13.87 -17.36 -25.16
C TYR A 219 14.50 -16.89 -23.84
N MET A 220 13.87 -17.29 -22.75
CA MET A 220 14.32 -17.04 -21.39
C MET A 220 14.32 -18.35 -20.62
N TYR A 221 15.23 -18.48 -19.68
CA TYR A 221 15.17 -19.50 -18.64
C TYR A 221 14.66 -18.85 -17.36
N VAL A 222 13.63 -19.46 -16.76
CA VAL A 222 13.07 -19.03 -15.48
C VAL A 222 13.34 -20.15 -14.49
N CYS A 223 14.07 -19.83 -13.43
CA CYS A 223 14.30 -20.76 -12.33
C CYS A 223 13.02 -20.92 -11.48
N ASP A 224 12.92 -22.00 -10.72
CA ASP A 224 11.82 -22.24 -9.76
C ASP A 224 11.70 -21.14 -8.68
N CYS A 225 12.76 -20.34 -8.47
CA CYS A 225 12.76 -19.15 -7.59
C CYS A 225 12.34 -17.85 -8.31
N ASP A 226 11.70 -17.94 -9.48
CA ASP A 226 11.31 -16.83 -10.35
C ASP A 226 12.46 -15.96 -10.91
N THR A 227 13.72 -16.37 -10.71
CA THR A 227 14.87 -15.68 -11.27
C THR A 227 14.96 -15.90 -12.78
N ILE A 228 15.18 -14.81 -13.53
CA ILE A 228 15.15 -14.80 -14.99
C ILE A 228 16.56 -14.65 -15.57
N TYR A 229 16.88 -15.51 -16.54
CA TYR A 229 18.13 -15.48 -17.30
C TYR A 229 17.83 -15.41 -18.80
N CYS A 230 18.64 -14.66 -19.56
CA CYS A 230 18.62 -14.78 -21.02
C CYS A 230 19.19 -16.14 -21.44
N GLU A 231 18.81 -16.62 -22.63
CA GLU A 231 19.27 -17.92 -23.16
C GLU A 231 20.80 -18.09 -23.09
N HIS A 232 21.55 -17.07 -23.50
CA HIS A 232 23.02 -17.11 -23.49
C HIS A 232 23.59 -17.26 -22.08
N CYS A 233 23.09 -16.49 -21.11
CA CYS A 233 23.56 -16.57 -19.73
C CYS A 233 23.15 -17.88 -19.06
N ALA A 234 21.92 -18.35 -19.30
CA ALA A 234 21.47 -19.64 -18.77
C ALA A 234 22.32 -20.81 -19.30
N ARG A 235 22.63 -20.82 -20.62
CA ARG A 235 23.49 -21.86 -21.21
C ARG A 235 24.93 -21.78 -20.70
N ALA A 236 25.47 -20.56 -20.54
CA ALA A 236 26.80 -20.36 -19.98
C ALA A 236 26.87 -20.89 -18.54
N LEU A 237 25.92 -20.51 -17.69
CA LEU A 237 25.83 -20.99 -16.31
C LEU A 237 25.62 -22.50 -16.22
N ALA A 238 24.75 -23.07 -17.04
CA ALA A 238 24.51 -24.51 -17.12
C ALA A 238 25.75 -25.33 -17.51
N ASN A 239 26.74 -24.72 -18.16
CA ASN A 239 27.99 -25.37 -18.55
C ASN A 239 29.14 -25.09 -17.56
N LEU A 240 29.12 -23.95 -16.88
CA LEU A 240 30.11 -23.56 -15.87
C LEU A 240 29.86 -24.29 -14.55
N GLU A 241 28.75 -23.97 -13.88
CA GLU A 241 28.45 -24.40 -12.50
C GLU A 241 27.17 -25.23 -12.41
N ASN A 242 26.29 -25.07 -13.40
CA ASN A 242 24.95 -25.67 -13.44
C ASN A 242 24.05 -25.32 -12.26
N VAL A 243 24.17 -24.11 -11.69
CA VAL A 243 23.31 -23.64 -10.59
C VAL A 243 22.68 -22.28 -10.89
N CYS A 244 21.49 -22.06 -10.33
CA CYS A 244 20.91 -20.75 -10.20
C CYS A 244 21.66 -19.95 -9.13
N TRP A 245 22.28 -18.83 -9.50
CA TRP A 245 22.97 -17.93 -8.57
C TRP A 245 22.12 -17.29 -7.45
N VAL A 246 20.81 -17.55 -7.40
CA VAL A 246 19.92 -17.02 -6.35
C VAL A 246 19.50 -18.09 -5.35
N CYS A 247 19.22 -19.32 -5.81
CA CYS A 247 18.70 -20.38 -4.95
C CYS A 247 19.51 -21.69 -5.00
N ASP A 248 20.63 -21.70 -5.70
CA ASP A 248 21.52 -22.85 -5.92
C ASP A 248 20.87 -24.08 -6.58
N ALA A 249 19.61 -23.96 -7.03
CA ALA A 249 18.93 -25.04 -7.72
C ALA A 249 19.61 -25.33 -9.07
N PRO A 250 19.70 -26.62 -9.48
CA PRO A 250 20.36 -26.98 -10.72
C PRO A 250 19.63 -26.42 -11.94
N MET A 251 20.35 -25.77 -12.86
CA MET A 251 19.74 -25.22 -14.08
C MET A 251 19.27 -26.32 -15.03
N ASP A 252 20.10 -27.35 -15.19
CA ASP A 252 19.83 -28.57 -15.94
C ASP A 252 19.92 -29.76 -15.01
N LYS A 253 18.77 -30.39 -14.71
CA LYS A 253 18.67 -31.53 -13.80
C LYS A 253 19.40 -32.79 -14.32
N THR A 254 19.83 -32.80 -15.59
CA THR A 254 20.58 -33.92 -16.18
C THR A 254 22.09 -33.78 -16.04
N LYS A 255 22.59 -32.62 -15.60
CA LYS A 255 24.03 -32.34 -15.42
C LYS A 255 24.39 -32.27 -13.93
N PRO A 256 25.62 -32.66 -13.54
CA PRO A 256 26.10 -32.44 -12.19
C PRO A 256 26.27 -30.95 -11.90
N VAL A 257 26.09 -30.56 -10.64
CA VAL A 257 26.42 -29.23 -10.12
C VAL A 257 27.93 -29.16 -9.84
N LYS A 258 28.58 -28.08 -10.24
CA LYS A 258 29.97 -27.76 -9.87
C LYS A 258 29.94 -26.52 -9.00
N HIS A 259 30.31 -26.66 -7.73
CA HIS A 259 30.51 -25.51 -6.87
C HIS A 259 31.81 -24.80 -7.25
N TYR A 260 31.81 -23.46 -7.16
CA TYR A 260 33.03 -22.69 -7.30
C TYR A 260 33.95 -23.05 -6.12
N GLU A 261 35.08 -23.69 -6.40
CA GLU A 261 36.15 -23.86 -5.43
C GLU A 261 36.84 -22.49 -5.32
N GLU A 262 36.70 -21.82 -4.17
CA GLU A 262 37.49 -20.62 -3.90
C GLU A 262 38.96 -21.01 -3.99
N GLU A 263 39.67 -20.53 -5.01
CA GLU A 263 41.12 -20.63 -5.06
C GLU A 263 41.63 -19.96 -3.78
N GLU A 264 42.15 -20.76 -2.84
CA GLU A 264 42.82 -20.25 -1.65
C GLU A 264 43.90 -19.29 -2.13
N ILE A 265 43.63 -17.98 -1.99
CA ILE A 265 44.62 -16.93 -2.23
C ILE A 265 45.63 -17.06 -1.10
N SER A 266 46.59 -17.97 -1.27
CA SER A 266 47.73 -18.12 -0.37
C SER A 266 48.56 -16.85 -0.47
N GLY A 267 48.39 -15.98 0.53
CA GLY A 267 49.21 -14.78 0.75
C GLY A 267 50.63 -15.11 1.17
#